data_AF-A0A2V8C5Y1-F1
#
_entry.id   AF-A0A2V8C5Y1-F1
#
_cell.length_a   1.000
_cell.length_b   1.000
_cell.length_c   1.000
_cell.angle_alpha   90.00
_cell.angle_beta   90.00
_cell.angle_gamma   90.00
#
_symmetry.space_group_name_H-M   'P 1'
#
loop_
_entity.id
_entity.type
_entity.pdbx_description
1 polymer ?
#
loop_
_entity_poly.entity_id
_entity_poly.type
_entity_poly.pdbx_seq_one_letter_code
_entity_poly.pdbx_strand_id
1 'polypeptide(L)'
;MSSLDRILPFLRPIEDLLRDPQITEVMVNAGGARVFVERDGLIEFLPDRVLEPRNLTVAIKNIARACGDEISEVQPLLDARLEDGSRVAAMFPPCAVGGPALTIRKFTRRYSLEDLVSVGAVTPVVAAQLTNAIGAQHNILIAGGTGTGKTTLLNALAAHIPDDDRIIVIEETAEIHVNKPNVLRFEARRAQVPLGQ
;
A
#
# COMPACT_ATOMS: atom_id res chain seq x y z
N MET A 1 0.19 -11.78 -16.59
CA MET A 1 0.95 -10.51 -16.63
C MET A 1 0.39 -9.65 -15.52
N SER A 2 1.19 -9.28 -14.53
CA SER A 2 0.71 -8.43 -13.44
C SER A 2 0.38 -7.02 -13.96
N SER A 3 -0.55 -6.32 -13.32
CA SER A 3 -0.79 -4.88 -13.58
C SER A 3 0.48 -4.05 -13.51
N LEU A 4 1.41 -4.37 -12.59
CA LEU A 4 2.72 -3.74 -12.50
C LEU A 4 3.49 -3.89 -13.81
N ASP A 5 3.58 -5.11 -14.38
CA ASP A 5 4.27 -5.35 -15.66
C ASP A 5 3.66 -4.57 -16.83
N ARG A 6 2.37 -4.21 -16.76
CA ARG A 6 1.71 -3.40 -17.80
C ARG A 6 2.11 -1.92 -17.72
N ILE A 7 2.49 -1.42 -16.55
CA ILE A 7 2.82 -0.01 -16.32
C ILE A 7 4.33 0.26 -16.32
N LEU A 8 5.16 -0.75 -16.01
CA LEU A 8 6.62 -0.65 -15.95
C LEU A 8 7.30 -0.11 -17.22
N PRO A 9 6.85 -0.41 -18.46
CA PRO A 9 7.43 0.16 -19.66
C PRO A 9 7.43 1.70 -19.70
N PHE A 10 6.48 2.33 -18.98
CA PHE A 10 6.35 3.79 -18.85
C PHE A 10 7.12 4.37 -17.66
N LEU A 11 7.62 3.51 -16.78
CA LEU A 11 8.36 3.86 -15.55
C LEU A 11 9.80 3.35 -15.59
N ARG A 12 10.37 3.09 -16.78
CA ARG A 12 11.71 2.53 -16.97
C ARG A 12 12.82 3.15 -16.10
N PRO A 13 12.91 4.48 -15.90
CA PRO A 13 13.95 5.07 -15.05
C PRO A 13 13.91 4.64 -13.58
N ILE A 14 12.78 4.10 -13.11
CA ILE A 14 12.55 3.65 -11.73
C ILE A 14 12.07 2.18 -11.68
N GLU A 15 12.13 1.44 -12.80
CA GLU A 15 11.63 0.07 -12.86
C GLU A 15 12.38 -0.86 -11.89
N ASP A 16 13.70 -0.71 -11.80
CA ASP A 16 14.54 -1.44 -10.85
C ASP A 16 14.14 -1.16 -9.40
N LEU A 17 13.83 0.10 -9.07
CA LEU A 17 13.38 0.50 -7.74
C LEU A 17 12.02 -0.14 -7.38
N LEU A 18 11.12 -0.21 -8.35
CA LEU A 18 9.82 -0.85 -8.18
C LEU A 18 9.95 -2.37 -8.01
N ARG A 19 10.98 -3.00 -8.57
CA ARG A 19 11.24 -4.43 -8.43
C ARG A 19 12.06 -4.79 -7.17
N ASP A 20 12.81 -3.86 -6.60
CA ASP A 20 13.66 -4.10 -5.43
C ASP A 20 12.83 -4.42 -4.16
N PRO A 21 12.86 -5.65 -3.61
CA PRO A 21 12.03 -6.02 -2.46
C PRO A 21 12.37 -5.26 -1.17
N GLN A 22 13.51 -4.58 -1.09
CA GLN A 22 13.88 -3.75 0.06
C GLN A 22 13.27 -2.34 0.04
N ILE A 23 12.78 -1.88 -1.13
CA ILE A 23 12.11 -0.58 -1.25
C ILE A 23 10.62 -0.75 -0.95
N THR A 24 10.13 0.01 0.01
CA THR A 24 8.72 0.02 0.46
C THR A 24 7.88 1.09 -0.24
N GLU A 25 8.50 2.20 -0.65
CA GLU A 25 7.83 3.32 -1.31
C GLU A 25 8.72 3.96 -2.37
N VAL A 26 8.12 4.39 -3.49
CA VAL A 26 8.79 5.17 -4.54
C VAL A 26 7.98 6.44 -4.79
N MET A 27 8.63 7.59 -4.66
CA MET A 27 8.02 8.92 -4.81
C MET A 27 8.69 9.65 -5.97
N VAL A 28 7.90 10.16 -6.89
CA VAL A 28 8.32 10.95 -8.04
C VAL A 28 7.65 12.32 -7.94
N ASN A 29 8.46 13.34 -7.67
CA ASN A 29 8.04 14.69 -7.36
C ASN A 29 8.51 15.68 -8.43
N ALA A 30 7.94 16.88 -8.41
CA ALA A 30 8.34 18.02 -9.26
C ALA A 30 8.41 17.65 -10.76
N GLY A 31 7.36 17.02 -11.28
CA GLY A 31 7.27 16.66 -12.70
C GLY A 31 8.25 15.55 -13.11
N GLY A 32 8.81 14.82 -12.16
CA GLY A 32 9.82 13.79 -12.42
C GLY A 32 11.27 14.23 -12.16
N ALA A 33 11.50 15.49 -11.81
CA ALA A 33 12.85 16.01 -11.54
C ALA A 33 13.44 15.54 -10.20
N ARG A 34 12.63 15.02 -9.28
CA ARG A 34 13.09 14.54 -7.99
C ARG A 34 12.48 13.19 -7.66
N VAL A 35 13.32 12.17 -7.51
CA VAL A 35 12.89 10.82 -7.13
C VAL A 35 13.40 10.50 -5.73
N PHE A 36 12.52 9.95 -4.91
CA PHE A 36 12.83 9.46 -3.57
C PHE A 36 12.36 8.01 -3.44
N VAL A 37 12.99 7.29 -2.53
CA VAL A 37 12.56 5.95 -2.14
C VAL A 37 12.52 5.84 -0.62
N GLU A 38 11.65 4.99 -0.10
CA GLU A 38 11.74 4.55 1.29
C GLU A 38 12.40 3.16 1.34
N ARG A 39 13.46 3.03 2.14
CA ARG A 39 14.15 1.78 2.44
C ARG A 39 14.36 1.70 3.95
N ASP A 40 13.96 0.59 4.56
CA ASP A 40 14.07 0.36 6.01
C ASP A 40 13.48 1.52 6.86
N GLY A 41 12.38 2.13 6.39
CA GLY A 41 11.71 3.25 7.05
C GLY A 41 12.40 4.61 6.90
N LEU A 42 13.45 4.70 6.09
CA LEU A 42 14.20 5.93 5.82
C LEU A 42 13.95 6.41 4.39
N ILE A 43 13.70 7.71 4.22
CA ILE A 43 13.53 8.34 2.92
C ILE A 43 14.89 8.75 2.36
N GLU A 44 15.22 8.25 1.17
CA GLU A 44 16.44 8.53 0.42
C GLU A 44 16.13 9.31 -0.86
N PHE A 45 16.88 10.39 -1.12
CA PHE A 45 16.82 11.12 -2.40
C PHE A 45 17.79 10.50 -3.42
N LEU A 46 17.30 10.24 -4.63
CA LEU A 46 18.09 9.67 -5.71
C LEU A 46 18.36 10.73 -6.79
N PRO A 47 19.49 11.47 -6.74
CA PRO A 47 19.77 12.58 -7.65
C PRO A 47 19.96 12.13 -9.11
N ASP A 48 20.39 10.89 -9.32
CA ASP A 48 20.66 10.33 -10.64
C ASP A 48 19.39 9.79 -11.33
N ARG A 49 18.23 9.90 -10.68
CA ARG A 49 16.95 9.39 -11.17
C ARG A 49 16.02 10.55 -11.52
N VAL A 50 15.68 10.63 -12.81
CA VAL A 50 14.79 11.65 -13.35
C VAL A 50 13.82 11.00 -14.34
N LEU A 51 12.58 11.46 -14.33
CA LEU A 51 11.58 11.13 -15.34
C LEU A 51 11.18 12.38 -16.10
N GLU A 52 10.99 12.25 -17.41
CA GLU A 52 10.40 13.34 -18.20
C GLU A 52 8.92 13.54 -17.84
N PRO A 53 8.45 14.78 -17.65
CA PRO A 53 7.07 15.07 -17.25
C PRO A 53 6.02 14.43 -18.18
N ARG A 54 6.32 14.37 -19.49
CA ARG A 54 5.43 13.76 -20.49
C ARG A 54 5.30 12.26 -20.27
N ASN A 55 6.41 11.57 -20.03
CA ASN A 55 6.41 10.12 -19.81
C ASN A 55 5.73 9.78 -18.48
N LEU A 56 5.98 10.58 -17.43
CA LEU A 56 5.30 10.45 -16.14
C LEU A 56 3.79 10.63 -16.27
N THR A 57 3.32 11.65 -17.02
CA THR A 57 1.90 11.86 -17.31
C THR A 57 1.26 10.66 -18.01
N VAL A 58 1.94 10.10 -19.02
CA VAL A 58 1.46 8.92 -19.74
C VAL A 58 1.40 7.70 -18.82
N ALA A 59 2.41 7.49 -17.98
CA ALA A 59 2.44 6.41 -17.00
C ALA A 59 1.25 6.51 -16.04
N ILE A 60 1.03 7.69 -15.44
CA ILE A 60 -0.07 7.96 -14.51
C ILE A 60 -1.43 7.67 -15.15
N LYS A 61 -1.67 8.14 -16.37
CA LYS A 61 -2.94 7.88 -17.09
C LYS A 61 -3.15 6.40 -17.40
N ASN A 62 -2.09 5.66 -17.70
CA ASN A 62 -2.19 4.22 -17.93
C ASN A 62 -2.42 3.44 -16.64
N ILE A 63 -1.83 3.87 -15.52
CA ILE A 63 -2.12 3.30 -14.20
C ILE A 63 -3.60 3.49 -13.86
N ALA A 64 -4.13 4.71 -13.99
CA ALA A 64 -5.55 4.98 -13.72
C ALA A 64 -6.46 4.04 -14.51
N ARG A 65 -6.24 3.92 -15.82
CA ARG A 65 -7.00 3.01 -16.69
C ARG A 65 -6.89 1.55 -16.27
N ALA A 66 -5.69 1.10 -15.88
CA ALA A 66 -5.48 -0.28 -15.42
C ALA A 66 -6.22 -0.57 -14.10
N CYS A 67 -6.38 0.44 -13.25
CA CYS A 67 -7.15 0.37 -12.01
C CYS A 67 -8.66 0.59 -12.20
N GLY A 68 -9.13 0.87 -13.42
CA GLY A 68 -10.54 1.20 -13.68
C GLY A 68 -10.95 2.58 -13.15
N ASP A 69 -9.99 3.50 -13.01
CA ASP A 69 -10.19 4.87 -12.55
C ASP A 69 -9.76 5.87 -13.64
N GLU A 70 -9.99 7.16 -13.41
CA GLU A 70 -9.65 8.24 -14.32
C GLU A 70 -8.87 9.36 -13.63
N ILE A 71 -7.90 9.92 -14.34
CA ILE A 71 -7.19 11.13 -13.93
C ILE A 71 -6.99 12.05 -15.14
N SER A 72 -7.34 13.32 -14.97
CA SER A 72 -7.33 14.35 -16.00
C SER A 72 -7.03 15.73 -15.40
N GLU A 73 -7.03 16.79 -16.20
CA GLU A 73 -6.90 18.15 -15.66
C GLU A 73 -8.12 18.58 -14.84
N VAL A 74 -9.29 17.99 -15.11
CA VAL A 74 -10.55 18.25 -14.39
C VAL A 74 -10.67 17.38 -13.13
N GLN A 75 -10.13 16.17 -13.18
CA GLN A 75 -9.98 15.26 -12.04
C GLN A 75 -8.49 15.01 -11.79
N PRO A 76 -7.77 15.96 -11.17
CA PRO A 76 -6.31 15.94 -11.09
C PRO A 76 -5.76 15.02 -9.99
N LEU A 77 -6.61 14.24 -9.33
CA LEU A 77 -6.23 13.36 -8.22
C LEU A 77 -6.57 11.91 -8.58
N LEU A 78 -5.64 11.01 -8.30
CA LEU A 78 -5.79 9.57 -8.38
C LEU A 78 -5.39 8.97 -7.03
N ASP A 79 -6.26 8.16 -6.44
CA ASP A 79 -5.97 7.27 -5.31
C ASP A 79 -6.48 5.88 -5.69
N ALA A 80 -5.56 5.00 -6.03
CA ALA A 80 -5.87 3.73 -6.65
C ALA A 80 -5.04 2.58 -6.07
N ARG A 81 -5.44 1.35 -6.40
CA ARG A 81 -4.77 0.13 -5.98
C ARG A 81 -4.43 -0.74 -7.17
N LEU A 82 -3.18 -1.18 -7.24
CA LEU A 82 -2.70 -2.14 -8.23
C LEU A 82 -3.12 -3.56 -7.86
N GLU A 83 -3.09 -4.50 -8.82
CA GLU A 83 -3.49 -5.89 -8.60
C GLU A 83 -2.61 -6.63 -7.58
N ASP A 84 -1.34 -6.23 -7.45
CA ASP A 84 -0.40 -6.76 -6.45
C ASP A 84 -0.70 -6.26 -5.03
N GLY A 85 -1.65 -5.32 -4.89
CA GLY A 85 -2.04 -4.71 -3.64
C GLY A 85 -1.34 -3.41 -3.32
N SER A 86 -0.36 -2.99 -4.13
CA SER A 86 0.35 -1.71 -3.99
C SER A 86 -0.61 -0.53 -4.14
N ARG A 87 -0.39 0.54 -3.37
CA ARG A 87 -1.18 1.77 -3.45
C ARG A 87 -0.50 2.78 -4.35
N VAL A 88 -1.29 3.47 -5.16
CA VAL A 88 -0.83 4.52 -6.05
C VAL A 88 -1.59 5.80 -5.77
N ALA A 89 -0.84 6.85 -5.44
CA ALA A 89 -1.36 8.20 -5.42
C ALA A 89 -0.71 8.99 -6.56
N ALA A 90 -1.50 9.65 -7.40
CA ALA A 90 -0.98 10.52 -8.45
C ALA A 90 -1.74 11.84 -8.51
N MET A 91 -1.03 12.91 -8.85
CA MET A 91 -1.58 14.25 -8.92
C MET A 91 -1.11 14.98 -10.18
N PHE A 92 -2.02 15.69 -10.85
CA PHE A 92 -1.72 16.63 -11.92
C PHE A 92 -1.86 18.08 -11.44
N PRO A 93 -1.28 19.07 -12.17
CA PRO A 93 -1.64 20.47 -11.99
C PRO A 93 -3.16 20.67 -12.12
N PRO A 94 -3.78 21.57 -11.33
CA PRO A 94 -3.14 22.53 -10.41
C PRO A 94 -2.77 21.96 -9.03
N CYS A 95 -3.20 20.75 -8.67
CA CYS A 95 -2.93 20.16 -7.36
C CYS A 95 -1.42 19.90 -7.12
N ALA A 96 -0.70 19.52 -8.18
CA ALA A 96 0.74 19.36 -8.15
C ALA A 96 1.43 20.54 -8.86
N VAL A 97 1.72 21.60 -8.11
CA VAL A 97 2.28 22.87 -8.62
C VAL A 97 3.60 22.66 -9.39
N GLY A 98 4.43 21.70 -8.98
CA GLY A 98 5.70 21.37 -9.62
C GLY A 98 5.58 20.50 -10.88
N GLY A 99 4.38 20.25 -11.39
CA GLY A 99 4.10 19.27 -12.43
C GLY A 99 3.62 17.93 -11.87
N PRO A 100 3.36 16.93 -12.73
CA PRO A 100 2.83 15.63 -12.32
C PRO A 100 3.63 15.00 -11.16
N ALA A 101 2.92 14.44 -10.19
CA ALA A 101 3.50 13.72 -9.06
C ALA A 101 2.92 12.30 -8.98
N LEU A 102 3.73 11.34 -8.55
CA LEU A 102 3.37 9.94 -8.43
C LEU A 102 4.03 9.36 -7.18
N THR A 103 3.26 8.70 -6.33
CA THR A 103 3.75 7.92 -5.20
C THR A 103 3.21 6.50 -5.33
N ILE A 104 4.10 5.51 -5.29
CA ILE A 104 3.76 4.10 -5.28
C ILE A 104 4.25 3.52 -3.96
N ARG A 105 3.31 3.22 -3.07
CA ARG A 105 3.60 2.48 -1.84
C ARG A 105 3.41 1.00 -2.13
N LYS A 106 4.52 0.27 -2.18
CA LYS A 106 4.56 -1.12 -2.60
C LYS A 106 3.90 -2.00 -1.56
N PHE A 107 3.24 -3.04 -2.04
CA PHE A 107 2.81 -4.11 -1.17
C PHE A 107 4.05 -4.85 -0.64
N THR A 108 4.33 -4.71 0.65
CA THR A 108 5.44 -5.40 1.31
C THR A 108 5.05 -6.84 1.67
N ARG A 109 6.06 -7.71 1.78
CA ARG A 109 5.92 -9.10 2.25
C ARG A 109 5.05 -9.15 3.52
N ARG A 110 4.15 -10.14 3.59
CA ARG A 110 3.41 -10.45 4.82
C ARG A 110 4.30 -11.21 5.78
N TYR A 111 4.26 -10.81 7.05
CA TYR A 111 4.92 -11.53 8.12
C TYR A 111 3.94 -12.53 8.72
N SER A 112 4.36 -13.79 8.85
CA SER A 112 3.64 -14.73 9.73
C SER A 112 3.95 -14.41 11.19
N LEU A 113 3.20 -15.02 12.12
CA LEU A 113 3.51 -14.86 13.55
C LEU A 113 4.90 -15.42 13.88
N GLU A 114 5.32 -16.50 13.20
CA GLU A 114 6.66 -17.07 13.30
C GLU A 114 7.73 -16.14 12.75
N ASP A 115 7.48 -15.46 11.62
CA ASP A 115 8.40 -14.44 11.09
C ASP A 115 8.59 -13.32 12.14
N LEU A 116 7.51 -12.84 12.77
CA LEU A 116 7.58 -11.80 13.81
C LEU A 116 8.34 -12.25 15.06
N VAL A 117 8.22 -13.53 15.43
CA VAL A 117 9.02 -14.12 16.52
C VAL A 117 10.50 -14.20 16.12
N SER A 118 10.79 -14.60 14.88
CA SER A 118 12.16 -14.76 14.38
C SER A 118 12.96 -13.45 14.37
N VAL A 119 12.30 -12.32 14.06
CA VAL A 119 12.91 -10.98 14.06
C VAL A 119 12.85 -10.29 15.44
N GLY A 120 12.33 -10.98 16.46
CA GLY A 120 12.25 -10.46 17.83
C GLY A 120 11.17 -9.41 18.06
N ALA A 121 10.24 -9.21 17.14
CA ALA A 121 9.13 -8.26 17.29
C ALA A 121 8.10 -8.73 18.34
N VAL A 122 7.93 -10.05 18.49
CA VAL A 122 7.07 -10.68 19.50
C VAL A 122 7.84 -11.84 20.14
N THR A 123 7.72 -12.04 21.44
CA THR A 123 8.34 -13.21 22.08
C THR A 123 7.52 -14.49 21.81
N PRO A 124 8.12 -15.69 21.79
CA PRO A 124 7.37 -16.93 21.61
C PRO A 124 6.24 -17.12 22.64
N VAL A 125 6.47 -16.66 23.88
CA VAL A 125 5.48 -16.73 24.96
C VAL A 125 4.27 -15.85 24.67
N VAL A 126 4.51 -14.59 24.24
CA VAL A 126 3.42 -13.66 23.90
C VAL A 126 2.67 -14.13 22.66
N ALA A 127 3.37 -14.66 21.65
CA ALA A 127 2.74 -15.23 20.46
C ALA A 127 1.76 -16.35 20.85
N ALA A 128 2.19 -17.31 21.68
CA ALA A 128 1.33 -18.40 22.15
C ALA A 128 0.13 -17.89 22.98
N GLN A 129 0.32 -16.90 23.85
CA GLN A 129 -0.76 -16.29 24.61
C GLN A 129 -1.82 -15.63 23.72
N LEU A 130 -1.39 -14.90 22.68
CA LEU A 130 -2.29 -14.27 21.72
C LEU A 130 -3.04 -15.30 20.88
N THR A 131 -2.36 -16.36 20.40
CA THR A 131 -3.02 -17.46 19.68
C THR A 131 -4.08 -18.16 20.54
N ASN A 132 -3.77 -18.42 21.81
CA ASN A 132 -4.73 -19.00 22.75
C ASN A 132 -5.93 -18.08 23.01
N ALA A 133 -5.69 -16.76 23.14
CA ALA A 133 -6.74 -15.77 23.31
C ALA A 133 -7.69 -15.70 22.11
N ILE A 134 -7.16 -15.85 20.88
CA ILE A 134 -7.96 -15.94 19.65
C ILE A 134 -8.84 -17.20 19.68
N GLY A 135 -8.26 -18.36 19.99
CA GLY A 135 -9.03 -19.62 20.11
C GLY A 135 -10.10 -19.59 21.22
N ALA A 136 -9.88 -18.79 22.26
CA ALA A 136 -10.85 -18.53 23.32
C ALA A 136 -11.82 -17.37 23.02
N GLN A 137 -11.80 -16.80 21.81
CA GLN A 137 -12.66 -15.71 21.36
C GLN A 137 -12.59 -14.45 22.25
N HIS A 138 -11.42 -14.15 22.80
CA HIS A 138 -11.21 -12.92 23.55
C HIS A 138 -11.11 -11.69 22.64
N ASN A 139 -11.55 -10.54 23.15
CA ASN A 139 -11.34 -9.25 22.50
C ASN A 139 -9.86 -8.83 22.65
N ILE A 140 -9.20 -8.52 21.53
CA ILE A 140 -7.79 -8.11 21.49
C ILE A 140 -7.70 -6.72 20.86
N LEU A 141 -7.04 -5.78 21.55
CA LEU A 141 -6.73 -4.46 21.03
C LEU A 141 -5.22 -4.34 20.79
N ILE A 142 -4.82 -4.04 19.56
CA ILE A 142 -3.42 -3.78 19.19
C ILE A 142 -3.22 -2.27 19.12
N ALA A 143 -2.39 -1.73 20.03
CA ALA A 143 -2.13 -0.30 20.16
C ALA A 143 -0.65 0.04 19.97
N GLY A 144 -0.35 1.29 19.59
CA GLY A 144 1.00 1.77 19.28
C GLY A 144 1.00 2.97 18.33
N GLY A 145 2.13 3.66 18.23
CA GLY A 145 2.31 4.83 17.36
C GLY A 145 2.12 4.53 15.86
N THR A 146 2.02 5.56 15.04
CA THR A 146 1.99 5.40 13.57
C THR A 146 3.27 4.69 13.09
N GLY A 147 3.13 3.73 12.17
CA GLY A 147 4.27 3.00 11.62
C GLY A 147 4.88 1.91 12.51
N THR A 148 4.39 1.68 13.74
CA THR A 148 4.99 0.69 14.67
C THR A 148 4.58 -0.77 14.41
N GLY A 149 4.10 -1.11 13.21
CA GLY A 149 3.78 -2.50 12.84
C GLY A 149 2.46 -3.08 13.39
N LYS A 150 1.51 -2.24 13.85
CA LYS A 150 0.20 -2.70 14.36
C LYS A 150 -0.56 -3.57 13.35
N THR A 151 -0.73 -3.06 12.13
CA THR A 151 -1.42 -3.77 11.05
C THR A 151 -0.67 -5.05 10.65
N THR A 152 0.67 -5.05 10.77
CA THR A 152 1.49 -6.24 10.53
C THR A 152 1.22 -7.33 11.56
N LEU A 153 1.22 -6.99 12.86
CA LEU A 153 0.89 -7.94 13.92
C LEU A 153 -0.55 -8.45 13.81
N LEU A 154 -1.50 -7.56 13.49
CA LEU A 154 -2.90 -7.95 13.26
C LEU A 154 -3.01 -8.98 12.15
N ASN A 155 -2.38 -8.73 11.00
CA ASN A 155 -2.40 -9.64 9.86
C ASN A 155 -1.79 -11.02 10.21
N ALA A 156 -0.67 -11.04 10.94
CA ALA A 156 -0.06 -12.28 11.41
C ALA A 156 -1.02 -13.07 12.33
N LEU A 157 -1.66 -12.39 13.29
CA LEU A 157 -2.60 -13.00 14.22
C LEU A 157 -3.89 -13.50 13.56
N ALA A 158 -4.40 -12.77 12.55
CA ALA A 158 -5.63 -13.12 11.86
C ALA A 158 -5.59 -14.50 11.18
N ALA A 159 -4.38 -15.00 10.83
CA ALA A 159 -4.20 -16.35 10.31
C ALA A 159 -4.59 -17.46 11.31
N HIS A 160 -4.56 -17.15 12.61
CA HIS A 160 -4.87 -18.09 13.70
C HIS A 160 -6.34 -18.11 14.13
N ILE A 161 -7.20 -17.28 13.52
CA ILE A 161 -8.66 -17.37 13.72
C ILE A 161 -9.15 -18.74 13.19
N PRO A 162 -10.00 -19.50 13.88
CA PRO A 162 -10.53 -20.77 13.37
C PRO A 162 -11.19 -20.66 11.97
N ASP A 163 -11.11 -21.72 11.16
CA ASP A 163 -11.61 -21.71 9.77
C ASP A 163 -13.15 -21.76 9.67
N ASP A 164 -13.83 -22.17 10.74
CA ASP A 164 -15.29 -22.23 10.88
C ASP A 164 -15.91 -20.90 11.31
N ASP A 165 -15.10 -19.92 11.73
CA ASP A 165 -15.57 -18.59 12.09
C ASP A 165 -15.96 -17.76 10.85
N ARG A 166 -17.06 -17.01 10.98
CA ARG A 166 -17.42 -15.95 10.02
C ARG A 166 -16.72 -14.66 10.39
N ILE A 167 -15.93 -14.12 9.46
CA ILE A 167 -15.09 -12.94 9.70
C ILE A 167 -15.63 -11.76 8.90
N ILE A 168 -15.81 -10.63 9.57
CA ILE A 168 -16.15 -9.35 8.94
C ILE A 168 -15.00 -8.39 9.18
N VAL A 169 -14.38 -7.92 8.10
CA VAL A 169 -13.26 -6.97 8.11
C VAL A 169 -13.79 -5.61 7.66
N ILE A 170 -13.56 -4.56 8.44
CA ILE A 170 -13.98 -3.19 8.14
C ILE A 170 -12.75 -2.30 8.26
N GLU A 171 -12.40 -1.61 7.17
CA GLU A 171 -11.19 -0.80 7.09
C GLU A 171 -11.47 0.54 6.40
N GLU A 172 -10.70 1.60 6.68
CA GLU A 172 -10.72 2.81 5.84
C GLU A 172 -9.92 2.59 4.55
N THR A 173 -8.74 1.96 4.66
CA THR A 173 -7.97 1.46 3.53
C THR A 173 -7.77 -0.03 3.74
N ALA A 174 -8.08 -0.84 2.74
CA ALA A 174 -7.97 -2.28 2.81
C ALA A 174 -6.50 -2.78 2.91
N GLU A 175 -6.00 -2.99 4.11
CA GLU A 175 -4.65 -3.48 4.45
C GLU A 175 -4.66 -4.88 5.10
N ILE A 176 -5.80 -5.31 5.65
CA ILE A 176 -5.97 -6.58 6.34
C ILE A 176 -6.32 -7.68 5.34
N HIS A 177 -5.54 -8.76 5.36
CA HIS A 177 -5.68 -9.93 4.54
C HIS A 177 -5.97 -11.15 5.40
N VAL A 178 -7.22 -11.61 5.34
CA VAL A 178 -7.67 -12.82 6.03
C VAL A 178 -7.92 -13.89 4.98
N ASN A 179 -7.10 -14.95 4.97
CA ASN A 179 -7.28 -16.10 4.08
C ASN A 179 -8.11 -17.17 4.80
N LYS A 180 -9.43 -16.95 4.89
CA LYS A 180 -10.38 -17.85 5.58
C LYS A 180 -11.58 -18.13 4.68
N PRO A 181 -12.24 -19.30 4.81
CA PRO A 181 -13.34 -19.68 3.93
C PRO A 181 -14.53 -18.71 3.95
N ASN A 182 -14.84 -18.13 5.12
CA ASN A 182 -16.01 -17.27 5.32
C ASN A 182 -15.61 -15.84 5.73
N VAL A 183 -15.01 -15.09 4.81
CA VAL A 183 -14.59 -13.70 5.02
C VAL A 183 -15.42 -12.73 4.19
N LEU A 184 -15.91 -11.67 4.84
CA LEU A 184 -16.54 -10.52 4.21
C LEU A 184 -15.70 -9.26 4.48
N ARG A 185 -15.32 -8.54 3.43
CA ARG A 185 -14.44 -7.36 3.53
C ARG A 185 -15.18 -6.10 3.10
N PHE A 186 -15.13 -5.09 3.95
CA PHE A 186 -15.70 -3.76 3.73
C PHE A 186 -14.60 -2.72 3.79
N GLU A 187 -14.64 -1.77 2.85
CA GLU A 187 -13.78 -0.59 2.84
C GLU A 187 -14.66 0.65 2.93
N ALA A 188 -14.36 1.52 3.88
CA ALA A 188 -15.13 2.74 4.11
C ALA A 188 -14.96 3.67 2.91
N ARG A 189 -16.07 4.05 2.27
CA ARG A 189 -16.05 5.15 1.30
C ARG A 189 -16.23 6.48 2.01
N ARG A 190 -15.35 7.44 1.70
CA ARG A 190 -15.61 8.85 2.01
C ARG A 190 -16.82 9.32 1.23
N ALA A 191 -17.67 10.12 1.86
CA ALA A 191 -18.75 10.80 1.16
C ALA A 191 -18.14 11.69 0.07
N GLN A 192 -18.53 11.50 -1.19
CA GLN A 192 -18.16 12.41 -2.26
C GLN A 192 -19.03 13.66 -2.12
N VAL A 193 -18.43 14.79 -1.74
CA VAL A 193 -19.04 16.11 -1.96
C VAL A 193 -18.88 16.40 -3.46
N PRO A 194 -19.93 16.81 -4.19
CA PRO A 194 -19.80 17.21 -5.58
C PRO A 194 -18.80 18.37 -5.68
N LEU A 195 -17.81 18.26 -6.58
CA LEU A 195 -16.95 19.40 -6.92
C LEU A 195 -17.84 20.50 -7.52
N GLY A 196 -17.93 21.65 -6.86
CA GLY A 196 -18.66 22.83 -7.36
C GLY A 196 -19.88 23.29 -6.54
N GLN A 197 -20.00 22.94 -5.26
CA GLN A 197 -20.83 23.68 -4.30
C GLN A 197 -19.97 24.57 -3.40
#